data_AF-C9STY1-F1
#
_entry.id   AF-C9STY1-F1
#
_cell.length_a   1.000
_cell.length_b   1.000
_cell.length_c   1.000
_cell.angle_alpha   90.00
_cell.angle_beta   90.00
_cell.angle_gamma   90.00
#
_symmetry.space_group_name_H-M   'P 1'
#
loop_
_entity.id
_entity.type
_entity.pdbx_description
1 polymer ?
#
loop_
_entity_poly.entity_id
_entity_poly.type
_entity_poly.pdbx_seq_one_letter_code
_entity_poly.pdbx_strand_id
1 'polypeptide(L)'
;MLSLFAALPAIVLSLHFTIAAVARLSDALPTLHARTYRKTQLSAAKLYPIVPFKDDIPRHMRYVGAWYLLTAAMLAWPSTRGSLPTLGLVLFWTGAGAWSRAKSGLKFRLPLMNASLGVLVLSWRDSTADWAGREEKKKKRDAQDAFAMGTCRARLEVDDMAATRSDDTHAKADGAHGDAAAGEKHVIDNQDNGASPDAKRVKRDEADDGKQTTIEESFAKSGESKPTTTTDESRDDEADEQTKNDNDTEMGDSKDEENEDKERDNKVDAKPTSRSDTAEKPHEDPDVPSSILEKGLIYFFIRARVNIDEPEQVNDIARSYFILRPLARDARLGEGPIGDAGNSRLLALPKKVLPQSGKDRFMVFVEKSGASFKELKETFLQGAENVTKTQGTSTTPPATPAAEGVYVITTTGRDSHLAYMITLPGELGEVQKDLGVKEQGSFILSTKNPEQPSPANTQLPEGPGFSKEIQDEFQGRRWLPSKPAHFDYPNAQILLIGESSGIDKAVEPQQKDQKNGKEEPEEVLKDLEDGDVDRMKHLGGSDSEAIFKDLKASADDFPKLMTTF
;
A
#
# COMPACT_ATOMS: atom_id res chain seq x y z
N MET A 1 -39.33 15.85 -21.22
CA MET A 1 -38.22 15.59 -20.26
C MET A 1 -38.32 14.22 -19.59
N LEU A 2 -39.45 13.82 -18.98
CA LEU A 2 -39.58 12.55 -18.22
C LEU A 2 -39.01 11.30 -18.93
N SER A 3 -39.21 11.16 -20.25
CA SER A 3 -38.72 10.02 -21.03
C SER A 3 -37.19 9.87 -21.09
N LEU A 4 -36.42 10.93 -20.82
CA LEU A 4 -34.95 10.86 -20.81
C LEU A 4 -34.43 10.32 -19.46
N PHE A 5 -34.97 10.82 -18.35
CA PHE A 5 -34.70 10.30 -17.01
C PHE A 5 -35.15 8.83 -16.87
N ALA A 6 -36.26 8.45 -17.50
CA ALA A 6 -36.73 7.07 -17.57
C ALA A 6 -35.74 6.10 -18.26
N ALA A 7 -34.97 6.58 -19.24
CA ALA A 7 -34.00 5.78 -19.96
C ALA A 7 -32.64 5.69 -19.23
N LEU A 8 -32.36 6.59 -18.30
CA LEU A 8 -31.06 6.79 -17.68
C LEU A 8 -30.48 5.51 -17.02
N PRO A 9 -31.25 4.70 -16.26
CA PRO A 9 -30.75 3.43 -15.72
C PRO A 9 -30.37 2.41 -16.81
N ALA A 10 -31.17 2.30 -17.87
CA ALA A 10 -30.88 1.40 -18.99
C ALA A 10 -29.68 1.86 -19.82
N ILE A 11 -29.48 3.18 -19.98
CA ILE A 11 -28.33 3.78 -20.67
C ILE A 11 -27.03 3.50 -19.88
N VAL A 12 -27.03 3.73 -18.55
CA VAL A 12 -25.88 3.43 -17.68
C VAL A 12 -25.53 1.94 -17.73
N LEU A 13 -26.53 1.07 -17.66
CA LEU A 13 -26.33 -0.37 -17.70
C LEU A 13 -25.85 -0.86 -19.08
N SER A 14 -26.42 -0.33 -20.16
CA SER A 14 -25.98 -0.60 -21.54
C SER A 14 -24.53 -0.16 -21.75
N LEU A 15 -24.15 1.05 -21.32
CA LEU A 15 -22.77 1.55 -21.39
C LEU A 15 -21.79 0.66 -20.60
N HIS A 16 -22.17 0.22 -19.40
CA HIS A 16 -21.36 -0.69 -18.58
C HIS A 16 -21.12 -2.04 -19.27
N PHE A 17 -22.17 -2.66 -19.82
CA PHE A 17 -22.04 -3.91 -20.58
C PHE A 17 -21.25 -3.71 -21.90
N THR A 18 -21.39 -2.57 -22.59
CA THR A 18 -20.60 -2.22 -23.78
C THR A 18 -19.11 -2.15 -23.46
N ILE A 19 -18.72 -1.38 -22.44
CA ILE A 19 -17.31 -1.25 -22.04
C ILE A 19 -16.73 -2.62 -21.64
N ALA A 20 -17.51 -3.42 -20.88
CA ALA A 20 -17.11 -4.76 -20.47
C ALA A 20 -17.07 -5.79 -21.63
N ALA A 21 -17.78 -5.55 -22.74
CA ALA A 21 -17.70 -6.34 -23.97
C ALA A 21 -16.49 -5.94 -24.83
N VAL A 22 -16.25 -4.63 -25.01
CA VAL A 22 -15.10 -4.08 -25.75
C VAL A 22 -13.79 -4.61 -25.16
N ALA A 23 -13.64 -4.58 -23.83
CA ALA A 23 -12.50 -5.12 -23.08
C ALA A 23 -12.38 -6.67 -23.07
N ARG A 24 -13.22 -7.38 -23.83
CA ARG A 24 -13.19 -8.84 -24.01
C ARG A 24 -13.09 -9.27 -25.47
N LEU A 25 -13.52 -8.42 -26.38
CA LEU A 25 -13.59 -8.68 -27.82
C LEU A 25 -12.49 -7.96 -28.62
N SER A 26 -11.83 -6.95 -28.04
CA SER A 26 -10.89 -6.08 -28.75
C SER A 26 -9.83 -5.50 -27.83
N ASP A 27 -8.74 -5.04 -28.44
CA ASP A 27 -7.60 -4.43 -27.75
C ASP A 27 -7.72 -2.90 -27.67
N ALA A 28 -8.90 -2.36 -28.03
CA ALA A 28 -9.20 -0.92 -28.05
C ALA A 28 -9.23 -0.26 -26.65
N LEU A 29 -9.17 -1.06 -25.59
CA LEU A 29 -9.01 -0.63 -24.19
C LEU A 29 -7.94 -1.52 -23.54
N PRO A 30 -6.63 -1.36 -23.85
CA PRO A 30 -5.62 -2.37 -23.59
C PRO A 30 -5.43 -2.67 -22.10
N THR A 31 -5.34 -1.65 -21.24
CA THR A 31 -5.24 -1.82 -19.78
C THR A 31 -6.44 -2.57 -19.20
N LEU A 32 -7.66 -2.21 -19.64
CA LEU A 32 -8.89 -2.88 -19.21
C LEU A 32 -9.03 -4.31 -19.78
N HIS A 33 -8.48 -4.57 -20.96
CA HIS A 33 -8.36 -5.91 -21.53
C HIS A 33 -7.41 -6.75 -20.69
N ALA A 34 -6.19 -6.28 -20.41
CA ALA A 34 -5.20 -6.98 -19.58
C ALA A 34 -5.73 -7.26 -18.17
N ARG A 35 -6.33 -6.26 -17.49
CA ARG A 35 -6.96 -6.42 -16.17
C ARG A 35 -8.18 -7.35 -16.21
N THR A 36 -8.85 -7.48 -17.35
CA THR A 36 -9.90 -8.49 -17.57
C THR A 36 -9.32 -9.87 -17.83
N TYR A 37 -8.19 -9.97 -18.54
CA TYR A 37 -7.50 -11.23 -18.86
C TYR A 37 -6.95 -11.89 -17.60
N ARG A 38 -6.13 -11.19 -16.80
CA ARG A 38 -5.62 -11.69 -15.50
C ARG A 38 -6.76 -12.22 -14.62
N LYS A 39 -7.83 -11.43 -14.47
CA LYS A 39 -9.00 -11.78 -13.64
C LYS A 39 -9.84 -12.91 -14.23
N THR A 40 -9.74 -13.17 -15.53
CA THR A 40 -10.39 -14.33 -16.18
C THR A 40 -9.55 -15.59 -16.03
N GLN A 41 -8.21 -15.52 -16.02
CA GLN A 41 -7.34 -16.68 -15.72
C GLN A 41 -7.70 -17.33 -14.37
N LEU A 42 -7.89 -16.52 -13.33
CA LEU A 42 -8.26 -16.99 -11.98
C LEU A 42 -9.69 -17.55 -11.89
N SER A 43 -10.64 -17.01 -12.69
CA SER A 43 -12.09 -17.21 -12.47
C SER A 43 -12.79 -18.06 -13.54
N ALA A 44 -12.20 -18.24 -14.73
CA ALA A 44 -12.78 -18.98 -15.86
C ALA A 44 -13.07 -20.44 -15.52
N ALA A 45 -12.11 -21.14 -14.92
CA ALA A 45 -12.27 -22.53 -14.54
C ALA A 45 -13.38 -22.77 -13.51
N LYS A 46 -13.79 -21.74 -12.74
CA LYS A 46 -14.93 -21.83 -11.81
C LYS A 46 -16.28 -21.74 -12.53
N LEU A 47 -16.34 -21.13 -13.72
CA LEU A 47 -17.55 -20.90 -14.52
C LEU A 47 -17.93 -22.09 -15.43
N TYR A 48 -17.09 -23.12 -15.54
CA TYR A 48 -17.45 -24.36 -16.23
C TYR A 48 -18.53 -25.13 -15.44
N PRO A 49 -19.57 -25.71 -16.08
CA PRO A 49 -19.82 -25.81 -17.53
C PRO A 49 -20.65 -24.66 -18.13
N ILE A 50 -21.03 -23.64 -17.35
CA ILE A 50 -21.89 -22.52 -17.78
C ILE A 50 -21.23 -21.72 -18.93
N VAL A 51 -19.91 -21.54 -18.85
CA VAL A 51 -19.07 -21.16 -19.99
C VAL A 51 -18.30 -22.41 -20.43
N PRO A 52 -18.45 -22.88 -21.69
CA PRO A 52 -17.85 -24.14 -22.15
C PRO A 52 -16.35 -24.06 -22.47
N PHE A 53 -15.64 -23.10 -21.88
CA PHE A 53 -14.21 -22.87 -22.05
C PHE A 53 -13.56 -22.78 -20.67
N LYS A 54 -12.95 -23.87 -20.21
CA LYS A 54 -12.28 -23.94 -18.90
C LYS A 54 -10.85 -23.37 -18.97
N ASP A 55 -10.08 -23.85 -19.94
CA ASP A 55 -8.63 -23.65 -20.03
C ASP A 55 -8.22 -22.72 -21.20
N ASP A 56 -9.09 -22.49 -22.18
CA ASP A 56 -8.89 -21.52 -23.28
C ASP A 56 -9.45 -20.15 -22.87
N ILE A 57 -8.60 -19.33 -22.24
CA ILE A 57 -8.95 -17.99 -21.73
C ILE A 57 -9.35 -17.03 -22.87
N PRO A 58 -8.68 -16.97 -24.04
CA PRO A 58 -9.12 -16.15 -25.17
C PRO A 58 -10.54 -16.50 -25.67
N ARG A 59 -10.89 -17.78 -25.80
CA ARG A 59 -12.27 -18.19 -26.16
C ARG A 59 -13.27 -17.91 -25.04
N HIS A 60 -12.89 -18.12 -23.78
CA HIS A 60 -13.73 -17.75 -22.63
C HIS A 60 -14.08 -16.26 -22.65
N MET A 61 -13.08 -15.38 -22.81
CA MET A 61 -13.30 -13.94 -22.89
C MET A 61 -14.16 -13.56 -24.09
N ARG A 62 -13.87 -14.08 -25.28
CA ARG A 62 -14.67 -13.78 -26.48
C ARG A 62 -16.12 -14.24 -26.36
N TYR A 63 -16.37 -15.41 -25.76
CA TYR A 63 -17.72 -15.92 -25.51
C TYR A 63 -18.51 -15.02 -24.55
N VAL A 64 -17.94 -14.71 -23.38
CA VAL A 64 -18.59 -13.81 -22.40
C VAL A 64 -18.74 -12.39 -22.97
N GLY A 65 -17.76 -11.91 -23.75
CA GLY A 65 -17.79 -10.62 -24.42
C GLY A 65 -18.91 -10.50 -25.45
N ALA A 66 -19.15 -11.54 -26.26
CA ALA A 66 -20.26 -11.57 -27.21
C ALA A 66 -21.62 -11.52 -26.50
N TRP A 67 -21.78 -12.25 -25.40
CA TRP A 67 -22.99 -12.17 -24.56
C TRP A 67 -23.18 -10.81 -23.88
N TYR A 68 -22.08 -10.14 -23.48
CA TYR A 68 -22.12 -8.80 -22.92
C TYR A 68 -22.45 -7.73 -23.97
N LEU A 69 -22.02 -7.92 -25.23
CA LEU A 69 -22.42 -7.07 -26.34
C LEU A 69 -23.92 -7.23 -26.65
N LEU A 70 -24.44 -8.46 -26.55
CA LEU A 70 -25.86 -8.75 -26.72
C LEU A 70 -26.72 -8.11 -25.61
N THR A 71 -26.34 -8.20 -24.33
CA THR A 71 -27.06 -7.47 -23.26
C THR A 71 -27.01 -5.97 -23.46
N ALA A 72 -25.86 -5.41 -23.83
CA ALA A 72 -25.71 -3.98 -24.11
C ALA A 72 -26.67 -3.52 -25.22
N ALA A 73 -26.74 -4.25 -26.34
CA ALA A 73 -27.65 -3.97 -27.44
C ALA A 73 -29.13 -4.10 -27.03
N MET A 74 -29.49 -5.16 -26.30
CA MET A 74 -30.86 -5.38 -25.80
C MET A 74 -31.29 -4.30 -24.80
N LEU A 75 -30.36 -3.72 -24.01
CA LEU A 75 -30.59 -2.60 -23.10
C LEU A 75 -30.65 -1.23 -23.81
N ALA A 76 -29.93 -1.06 -24.92
CA ALA A 76 -30.00 0.16 -25.72
C ALA A 76 -31.32 0.27 -26.49
N TRP A 77 -31.82 -0.85 -27.04
CA TRP A 77 -32.95 -0.83 -27.95
C TRP A 77 -34.31 -0.66 -27.23
N PRO A 78 -35.15 0.33 -27.61
CA PRO A 78 -36.38 0.66 -26.89
C PRO A 78 -37.36 -0.50 -26.70
N SER A 79 -37.48 -1.38 -27.70
CA SER A 79 -38.43 -2.51 -27.70
C SER A 79 -38.02 -3.65 -26.76
N THR A 80 -36.72 -3.81 -26.46
CA THR A 80 -36.20 -4.94 -25.67
C THR A 80 -35.73 -4.56 -24.27
N ARG A 81 -35.36 -3.30 -24.03
CA ARG A 81 -34.68 -2.88 -22.78
C ARG A 81 -35.41 -3.24 -21.48
N GLY A 82 -36.75 -3.18 -21.48
CA GLY A 82 -37.61 -3.59 -20.36
C GLY A 82 -38.18 -5.01 -20.48
N SER A 83 -37.61 -5.89 -21.31
CA SER A 83 -38.12 -7.25 -21.51
C SER A 83 -37.63 -8.21 -20.42
N LEU A 84 -38.43 -9.23 -20.10
CA LEU A 84 -38.03 -10.29 -19.16
C LEU A 84 -36.75 -11.03 -19.61
N PRO A 85 -36.54 -11.36 -20.90
CA PRO A 85 -35.27 -11.88 -21.39
C PRO A 85 -34.07 -10.95 -21.09
N THR A 86 -34.21 -9.63 -21.30
CA THR A 86 -33.13 -8.67 -21.02
C THR A 86 -32.79 -8.63 -19.52
N LEU A 87 -33.79 -8.57 -18.64
CA LEU A 87 -33.58 -8.62 -17.20
C LEU A 87 -32.93 -9.95 -16.77
N GLY A 88 -33.45 -11.08 -17.28
CA GLY A 88 -32.91 -12.40 -16.98
C GLY A 88 -31.44 -12.52 -17.35
N LEU A 89 -31.06 -12.02 -18.52
CA LEU A 89 -29.68 -12.06 -19.01
C LEU A 89 -28.76 -11.11 -18.21
N VAL A 90 -29.24 -9.92 -17.80
CA VAL A 90 -28.53 -9.00 -16.88
C VAL A 90 -28.28 -9.64 -15.52
N LEU A 91 -29.31 -10.23 -14.90
CA LEU A 91 -29.22 -10.86 -13.58
C LEU A 91 -28.33 -12.12 -13.64
N PHE A 92 -28.45 -12.92 -14.70
CA PHE A 92 -27.63 -14.09 -14.94
C PHE A 92 -26.13 -13.74 -15.00
N TRP A 93 -25.72 -12.77 -15.84
CA TRP A 93 -24.31 -12.40 -15.94
C TRP A 93 -23.77 -11.70 -14.68
N THR A 94 -24.62 -10.91 -14.00
CA THR A 94 -24.26 -10.30 -12.71
C THR A 94 -24.03 -11.37 -11.63
N GLY A 95 -24.92 -12.37 -11.55
CA GLY A 95 -24.84 -13.48 -10.60
C GLY A 95 -23.68 -14.45 -10.90
N ALA A 96 -23.50 -14.83 -12.17
CA ALA A 96 -22.39 -15.68 -12.60
C ALA A 96 -21.03 -15.00 -12.34
N GLY A 97 -20.90 -13.71 -12.64
CA GLY A 97 -19.71 -12.92 -12.32
C GLY A 97 -19.44 -12.81 -10.82
N ALA A 98 -20.47 -12.62 -10.00
CA ALA A 98 -20.34 -12.58 -8.53
C ALA A 98 -19.90 -13.93 -7.96
N TRP A 99 -20.58 -15.02 -8.35
CA TRP A 99 -20.30 -16.38 -7.89
C TRP A 99 -18.91 -16.86 -8.31
N SER A 100 -18.51 -16.60 -9.56
CA SER A 100 -17.16 -16.90 -10.07
C SER A 100 -16.06 -16.23 -9.25
N ARG A 101 -16.25 -14.94 -8.91
CA ARG A 101 -15.28 -14.17 -8.11
C ARG A 101 -15.24 -14.60 -6.65
N ALA A 102 -16.40 -14.82 -6.02
CA ALA A 102 -16.49 -15.35 -4.65
C ALA A 102 -15.79 -16.71 -4.51
N LYS A 103 -15.96 -17.60 -5.50
CA LYS A 103 -15.29 -18.92 -5.58
C LYS A 103 -13.79 -18.83 -5.98
N SER A 104 -13.26 -17.62 -6.13
CA SER A 104 -11.87 -17.32 -6.46
C SER A 104 -11.23 -16.30 -5.50
N GLY A 105 -11.83 -16.05 -4.32
CA GLY A 105 -11.31 -15.10 -3.31
C GLY A 105 -11.43 -13.60 -3.67
N LEU A 106 -11.87 -13.27 -4.88
CA LEU A 106 -11.85 -11.89 -5.39
C LEU A 106 -13.02 -11.06 -4.86
N LYS A 107 -12.71 -9.99 -4.10
CA LYS A 107 -13.68 -8.96 -3.66
C LYS A 107 -14.49 -8.42 -4.86
N PHE A 108 -15.83 -8.45 -4.80
CA PHE A 108 -16.69 -7.97 -5.91
C PHE A 108 -17.70 -6.91 -5.44
N ARG A 109 -17.40 -5.62 -5.70
CA ARG A 109 -18.18 -4.46 -5.22
C ARG A 109 -19.42 -4.09 -6.07
N LEU A 110 -19.61 -4.66 -7.27
CA LEU A 110 -20.67 -4.25 -8.21
C LEU A 110 -22.02 -5.03 -8.24
N PRO A 111 -22.25 -6.18 -7.55
CA PRO A 111 -23.42 -7.03 -7.85
C PRO A 111 -24.76 -6.36 -7.51
N LEU A 112 -24.83 -5.66 -6.39
CA LEU A 112 -26.04 -4.98 -5.92
C LEU A 112 -26.46 -3.82 -6.84
N MET A 113 -25.50 -3.11 -7.43
CA MET A 113 -25.76 -1.99 -8.34
C MET A 113 -26.38 -2.47 -9.65
N ASN A 114 -25.78 -3.48 -10.30
CA ASN A 114 -26.28 -3.98 -11.59
C ASN A 114 -27.64 -4.69 -11.43
N ALA A 115 -27.86 -5.41 -10.31
CA ALA A 115 -29.13 -6.04 -10.01
C ALA A 115 -30.25 -5.02 -9.73
N SER A 116 -29.99 -4.00 -8.88
CA SER A 116 -30.99 -2.96 -8.58
C SER A 116 -31.34 -2.10 -9.80
N LEU A 117 -30.34 -1.69 -10.60
CA LEU A 117 -30.57 -1.00 -11.88
C LEU A 117 -31.42 -1.85 -12.84
N GLY A 118 -31.13 -3.15 -12.96
CA GLY A 118 -31.91 -4.09 -13.78
C GLY A 118 -33.38 -4.16 -13.37
N VAL A 119 -33.67 -4.34 -12.07
CA VAL A 119 -35.04 -4.35 -11.54
C VAL A 119 -35.75 -3.02 -11.81
N LEU A 120 -35.07 -1.89 -11.60
CA LEU A 120 -35.63 -0.55 -11.82
C LEU A 120 -36.03 -0.34 -13.29
N VAL A 121 -35.23 -0.84 -14.26
CA VAL A 121 -35.56 -0.83 -15.70
C VAL A 121 -36.82 -1.65 -16.01
N LEU A 122 -37.08 -2.75 -15.30
CA LEU A 122 -38.31 -3.55 -15.49
C LEU A 122 -39.54 -2.84 -14.90
N SER A 123 -39.49 -2.43 -13.63
CA SER A 123 -40.63 -1.80 -12.94
C SER A 123 -41.10 -0.50 -13.60
N TRP A 124 -40.20 0.22 -14.29
CA TRP A 124 -40.58 1.41 -15.06
C TRP A 124 -41.33 1.09 -16.35
N ARG A 125 -41.11 -0.07 -16.99
CA ARG A 125 -41.91 -0.50 -18.15
C ARG A 125 -43.37 -0.64 -17.76
N ASP A 126 -43.63 -1.37 -16.68
CA ASP A 126 -45.00 -1.68 -16.26
C ASP A 126 -45.72 -0.38 -15.86
N SER A 127 -45.01 0.54 -15.18
CA SER A 127 -45.48 1.91 -14.93
C SER A 127 -45.85 2.69 -16.19
N THR A 128 -45.09 2.57 -17.29
CA THR A 128 -45.42 3.23 -18.57
C THR A 128 -46.57 2.56 -19.33
N ALA A 129 -46.72 1.24 -19.25
CA ALA A 129 -47.88 0.54 -19.83
C ALA A 129 -49.17 0.95 -19.11
N ASP A 130 -49.11 1.05 -17.78
CA ASP A 130 -50.22 1.44 -16.92
C ASP A 130 -50.61 2.93 -17.06
N TRP A 131 -49.65 3.77 -17.44
CA TRP A 131 -49.89 5.16 -17.85
C TRP A 131 -50.51 5.27 -19.25
N ALA A 132 -49.97 4.55 -20.24
CA ALA A 132 -50.51 4.52 -21.60
C ALA A 132 -51.95 3.97 -21.64
N GLY A 133 -52.24 2.90 -20.89
CA GLY A 133 -53.59 2.36 -20.73
C GLY A 133 -54.54 3.32 -20.00
N ARG A 134 -54.03 4.21 -19.14
CA ARG A 134 -54.82 5.30 -18.52
C ARG A 134 -55.07 6.47 -19.48
N GLU A 135 -54.09 6.86 -20.30
CA GLU A 135 -54.25 7.82 -21.40
C GLU A 135 -55.29 7.33 -22.42
N GLU A 136 -55.24 6.06 -22.83
CA GLU A 136 -56.21 5.50 -23.78
C GLU A 136 -57.62 5.41 -23.18
N LYS A 137 -57.75 4.97 -21.92
CA LYS A 137 -59.01 5.02 -21.16
C LYS A 137 -59.48 6.45 -20.90
N LYS A 138 -58.59 7.45 -20.90
CA LYS A 138 -58.97 8.86 -20.82
C LYS A 138 -59.53 9.32 -22.16
N LYS A 139 -58.79 9.19 -23.27
CA LYS A 139 -59.28 9.52 -24.62
C LYS A 139 -60.60 8.83 -24.98
N LYS A 140 -60.81 7.58 -24.56
CA LYS A 140 -62.09 6.87 -24.75
C LYS A 140 -63.24 7.47 -23.94
N ARG A 141 -63.00 7.98 -22.72
CA ARG A 141 -64.00 8.74 -21.96
C ARG A 141 -64.21 10.13 -22.55
N ASP A 142 -63.14 10.89 -22.79
CA ASP A 142 -63.20 12.23 -23.39
C ASP A 142 -63.99 12.24 -24.73
N ALA A 143 -63.85 11.19 -25.55
CA ALA A 143 -64.63 11.01 -26.78
C ALA A 143 -66.09 10.58 -26.54
N GLN A 144 -66.35 9.78 -25.50
CA GLN A 144 -67.70 9.34 -25.11
C GLN A 144 -68.51 10.48 -24.46
N ASP A 145 -67.86 11.32 -23.67
CA ASP A 145 -68.41 12.53 -23.07
C ASP A 145 -68.66 13.60 -24.15
N ALA A 146 -67.77 13.73 -25.15
CA ALA A 146 -68.01 14.58 -26.31
C ALA A 146 -69.22 14.11 -27.15
N PHE A 147 -69.41 12.79 -27.32
CA PHE A 147 -70.58 12.23 -27.97
C PHE A 147 -71.87 12.50 -27.17
N ALA A 148 -71.83 12.30 -25.85
CA ALA A 148 -72.95 12.60 -24.94
C ALA A 148 -73.33 14.09 -25.00
N MET A 149 -72.36 15.01 -24.91
CA MET A 149 -72.55 16.46 -25.06
C MET A 149 -73.18 16.82 -26.41
N GLY A 150 -72.78 16.15 -27.50
CA GLY A 150 -73.41 16.28 -28.81
C GLY A 150 -74.90 15.88 -28.80
N THR A 151 -75.23 14.75 -28.19
CA THR A 151 -76.64 14.30 -28.07
C THR A 151 -77.48 15.16 -27.13
N CYS A 152 -76.89 15.75 -26.08
CA CYS A 152 -77.57 16.71 -25.21
C CYS A 152 -77.86 18.03 -25.94
N ARG A 153 -76.90 18.54 -26.73
CA ARG A 153 -77.09 19.75 -27.54
C ARG A 153 -78.20 19.58 -28.58
N ALA A 154 -78.21 18.44 -29.28
CA ALA A 154 -79.25 18.07 -30.23
C ALA A 154 -80.64 17.84 -29.58
N ARG A 155 -80.73 17.78 -28.24
CA ARG A 155 -82.00 17.72 -27.51
C ARG A 155 -82.44 19.09 -26.99
N LEU A 156 -81.51 19.91 -26.50
CA LEU A 156 -81.81 21.30 -26.09
C LEU A 156 -82.35 22.14 -27.25
N GLU A 157 -81.83 21.96 -28.47
CA GLU A 157 -82.35 22.62 -29.69
C GLU A 157 -83.80 22.22 -30.06
N VAL A 158 -84.41 21.24 -29.37
CA VAL A 158 -85.84 20.87 -29.53
C VAL A 158 -86.72 21.47 -28.42
N ASP A 159 -86.19 21.61 -27.20
CA ASP A 159 -86.94 22.09 -26.03
C ASP A 159 -86.97 23.64 -25.91
N ASP A 160 -86.01 24.35 -26.53
CA ASP A 160 -85.85 25.82 -26.46
C ASP A 160 -86.91 26.63 -27.27
N MET A 161 -87.97 25.97 -27.76
CA MET A 161 -89.13 26.60 -28.43
C MET A 161 -90.33 26.86 -27.49
N ALA A 162 -90.24 26.57 -26.18
CA ALA A 162 -91.29 26.82 -25.20
C ALA A 162 -90.93 27.95 -24.21
N ALA A 163 -91.78 28.97 -24.08
CA ALA A 163 -91.33 30.32 -23.66
C ALA A 163 -91.86 30.88 -22.31
N THR A 164 -90.94 31.54 -21.58
CA THR A 164 -91.10 32.78 -20.75
C THR A 164 -92.08 32.89 -19.57
N ARG A 165 -91.53 33.16 -18.35
CA ARG A 165 -91.98 34.08 -17.24
C ARG A 165 -91.40 33.64 -15.87
N SER A 166 -91.27 34.45 -14.80
CA SER A 166 -90.91 35.89 -14.61
C SER A 166 -90.64 36.18 -13.09
N ASP A 167 -90.05 37.35 -12.78
CA ASP A 167 -90.15 38.15 -11.52
C ASP A 167 -89.47 37.74 -10.16
N ASP A 168 -88.43 38.51 -9.79
CA ASP A 168 -88.26 39.40 -8.61
C ASP A 168 -88.26 39.01 -7.08
N THR A 169 -87.16 39.44 -6.41
CA THR A 169 -87.05 40.19 -5.10
C THR A 169 -86.87 39.57 -3.67
N HIS A 170 -85.81 40.09 -2.98
CA HIS A 170 -85.68 40.57 -1.58
C HIS A 170 -85.67 39.71 -0.26
N ALA A 171 -84.52 39.77 0.45
CA ALA A 171 -84.29 40.37 1.82
C ALA A 171 -84.06 39.55 3.15
N LYS A 172 -83.10 40.10 3.95
CA LYS A 172 -82.90 40.17 5.44
C LYS A 172 -82.43 38.99 6.37
N ALA A 173 -81.23 39.21 6.96
CA ALA A 173 -80.78 39.21 8.39
C ALA A 173 -81.49 38.35 9.50
N ASP A 174 -80.81 37.75 10.50
CA ASP A 174 -80.12 38.38 11.66
C ASP A 174 -79.27 37.40 12.55
N GLY A 175 -78.23 37.92 13.24
CA GLY A 175 -77.65 37.45 14.54
C GLY A 175 -76.75 36.17 14.62
N ALA A 176 -75.83 35.98 15.59
CA ALA A 176 -75.19 36.88 16.58
C ALA A 176 -73.94 36.23 17.27
N HIS A 177 -72.96 37.05 17.71
CA HIS A 177 -71.78 36.76 18.60
C HIS A 177 -70.76 35.65 18.21
N GLY A 178 -69.44 35.79 18.45
CA GLY A 178 -68.64 36.96 18.89
C GLY A 178 -67.15 36.63 19.17
N ASP A 179 -66.26 37.61 18.94
CA ASP A 179 -64.95 37.97 19.59
C ASP A 179 -63.90 36.89 20.00
N ALA A 180 -62.57 37.12 20.07
CA ALA A 180 -61.58 38.08 19.51
C ALA A 180 -60.16 37.53 19.90
N ALA A 181 -59.17 37.34 19.02
CA ALA A 181 -58.21 38.28 18.41
C ALA A 181 -56.99 38.73 19.27
N ALA A 182 -55.79 38.80 18.66
CA ALA A 182 -54.47 39.27 19.17
C ALA A 182 -53.75 38.43 20.28
N GLY A 183 -52.43 38.50 20.50
CA GLY A 183 -51.36 39.16 19.72
C GLY A 183 -49.90 39.00 20.26
N GLU A 184 -48.96 38.75 19.35
CA GLU A 184 -47.58 39.32 19.18
C GLU A 184 -46.49 39.47 20.30
N LYS A 185 -45.29 38.89 20.03
CA LYS A 185 -43.86 39.19 20.41
C LYS A 185 -43.41 39.68 21.82
N HIS A 186 -42.44 38.95 22.41
CA HIS A 186 -41.17 39.46 23.02
C HIS A 186 -40.18 38.26 23.28
N VAL A 187 -38.83 38.25 23.27
CA VAL A 187 -37.68 39.17 23.00
C VAL A 187 -36.85 39.65 24.23
N ILE A 188 -35.52 39.37 24.23
CA ILE A 188 -34.39 39.95 25.05
C ILE A 188 -34.36 39.53 26.57
N ASP A 189 -33.23 39.26 27.28
CA ASP A 189 -31.78 39.29 26.95
C ASP A 189 -30.82 38.39 27.81
N ASN A 190 -29.52 38.45 27.46
CA ASN A 190 -28.23 38.08 28.11
C ASN A 190 -28.09 37.88 29.65
N GLN A 191 -27.18 36.95 30.06
CA GLN A 191 -25.98 37.15 30.92
C GLN A 191 -25.28 35.80 31.30
N ASP A 192 -24.04 35.68 31.81
CA ASP A 192 -22.71 36.20 31.38
C ASP A 192 -21.56 35.50 32.18
N ASN A 193 -20.31 35.51 31.66
CA ASN A 193 -19.01 35.16 32.31
C ASN A 193 -18.75 33.72 32.84
N GLY A 194 -17.48 33.29 32.96
CA GLY A 194 -17.18 32.01 33.66
C GLY A 194 -15.76 31.43 33.85
N ALA A 195 -14.73 31.77 33.03
CA ALA A 195 -13.30 31.39 33.22
C ALA A 195 -12.88 29.89 33.34
N SER A 196 -11.58 29.62 33.14
CA SER A 196 -10.92 28.31 33.30
C SER A 196 -10.53 28.00 34.75
N PRO A 197 -10.13 26.75 35.03
CA PRO A 197 -8.99 26.49 35.90
C PRO A 197 -7.90 25.65 35.21
N ASP A 198 -6.65 25.83 35.65
CA ASP A 198 -5.48 25.05 35.23
C ASP A 198 -4.75 24.48 36.48
N ALA A 199 -3.93 23.45 36.27
CA ALA A 199 -2.90 22.90 37.13
C ALA A 199 -3.28 22.47 38.58
N LYS A 200 -3.29 21.14 38.82
CA LYS A 200 -2.58 20.61 40.00
C LYS A 200 -1.94 19.23 39.84
N ARG A 201 -0.61 19.29 39.73
CA ARG A 201 0.41 18.24 39.94
C ARG A 201 0.08 17.28 41.10
N VAL A 202 0.13 15.98 40.84
CA VAL A 202 0.29 14.93 41.86
C VAL A 202 1.41 13.98 41.44
N LYS A 203 2.37 13.73 42.35
CA LYS A 203 3.36 12.66 42.22
C LYS A 203 2.70 11.31 42.57
N ARG A 204 3.05 10.26 41.84
CA ARG A 204 3.23 8.93 42.46
C ARG A 204 4.56 8.39 41.95
N ASP A 205 5.43 8.06 42.90
CA ASP A 205 6.75 7.52 42.64
C ASP A 205 6.67 6.00 42.78
N GLU A 206 6.86 5.27 41.70
CA GLU A 206 7.21 3.85 41.69
C GLU A 206 8.38 3.68 40.73
N ALA A 207 9.39 2.89 41.13
CA ALA A 207 10.66 2.81 40.43
C ALA A 207 10.78 1.49 39.66
N ASP A 208 11.12 1.59 38.38
CA ASP A 208 11.63 0.48 37.56
C ASP A 208 12.98 0.94 36.99
N ASP A 209 14.08 0.43 37.55
CA ASP A 209 15.44 0.95 37.34
C ASP A 209 16.12 0.34 36.09
N GLY A 210 15.38 0.38 34.97
CA GLY A 210 15.80 -0.10 33.66
C GLY A 210 16.84 0.82 33.01
N LYS A 211 18.06 0.88 33.56
CA LYS A 211 19.17 1.75 33.13
C LYS A 211 19.36 1.73 31.59
N GLN A 212 18.89 2.80 30.95
CA GLN A 212 18.91 2.94 29.49
C GLN A 212 20.32 3.32 29.01
N THR A 213 20.89 2.56 28.06
CA THR A 213 22.22 2.84 27.49
C THR A 213 22.21 4.08 26.61
N THR A 214 23.29 4.86 26.60
CA THR A 214 23.39 6.11 25.84
C THR A 214 23.80 5.86 24.38
N ILE A 215 23.55 6.86 23.53
CA ILE A 215 23.86 6.80 22.09
C ILE A 215 25.37 6.66 21.84
N GLU A 216 26.21 7.11 22.77
CA GLU A 216 27.68 7.10 22.68
C GLU A 216 28.25 5.68 22.56
N GLU A 217 27.67 4.69 23.24
CA GLU A 217 28.04 3.27 23.11
C GLU A 217 27.66 2.65 21.74
N SER A 218 26.90 3.38 20.91
CA SER A 218 26.35 2.84 19.64
C SER A 218 27.13 3.25 18.38
N PHE A 219 28.16 4.09 18.49
CA PHE A 219 28.90 4.61 17.31
C PHE A 219 30.43 4.54 17.42
N ALA A 220 31.00 4.14 18.57
CA ALA A 220 32.40 4.37 18.89
C ALA A 220 33.32 3.12 18.81
N LYS A 221 33.45 2.48 17.64
CA LYS A 221 34.62 1.62 17.29
C LYS A 221 34.69 1.15 15.82
N SER A 222 35.40 1.90 14.96
CA SER A 222 35.99 1.37 13.72
C SER A 222 37.17 2.24 13.26
N GLY A 223 38.39 1.69 13.35
CA GLY A 223 39.63 2.43 13.05
C GLY A 223 39.98 3.53 14.06
N GLU A 224 41.22 4.01 14.15
CA GLU A 224 42.48 3.44 13.65
C GLU A 224 43.62 3.96 14.57
N SER A 225 44.49 3.08 15.08
CA SER A 225 45.49 3.45 16.10
C SER A 225 46.92 3.46 15.55
N LYS A 226 47.42 4.65 15.19
CA LYS A 226 48.83 4.89 14.88
C LYS A 226 49.53 5.48 16.12
N PRO A 227 50.68 4.95 16.57
CA PRO A 227 51.26 5.32 17.87
C PRO A 227 51.89 6.71 17.84
N THR A 228 51.71 7.46 18.94
CA THR A 228 52.44 8.69 19.23
C THR A 228 53.42 8.43 20.38
N THR A 229 54.68 8.77 20.17
CA THR A 229 55.76 8.57 21.15
C THR A 229 55.59 9.43 22.40
N THR A 230 55.74 8.84 23.57
CA THR A 230 56.07 9.56 24.82
C THR A 230 57.41 9.05 25.34
N THR A 231 58.41 9.92 25.35
CA THR A 231 59.66 9.74 26.07
C THR A 231 59.40 9.65 27.58
N ASP A 232 60.10 8.73 28.24
CA ASP A 232 60.67 9.00 29.56
C ASP A 232 62.03 8.28 29.68
N GLU A 233 62.92 8.76 30.55
CA GLU A 233 64.34 8.37 30.56
C GLU A 233 64.64 7.14 31.43
N SER A 234 65.51 6.26 30.90
CA SER A 234 66.33 5.33 31.69
C SER A 234 67.68 5.14 31.00
N ARG A 235 68.77 5.41 31.74
CA ARG A 235 70.14 4.96 31.45
C ARG A 235 70.30 3.56 32.13
N ASP A 236 71.28 2.70 31.85
CA ASP A 236 72.73 2.93 31.65
C ASP A 236 73.34 2.00 30.57
N ASP A 237 74.64 2.17 30.33
CA ASP A 237 75.44 1.50 29.30
C ASP A 237 75.75 0.01 29.61
N GLU A 238 76.01 -0.78 28.55
CA GLU A 238 77.36 -1.32 28.33
C GLU A 238 77.54 -1.80 26.87
N ALA A 239 78.77 -2.08 26.46
CA ALA A 239 79.16 -2.40 25.09
C ALA A 239 79.40 -3.90 24.86
N ASP A 240 79.43 -4.35 23.61
CA ASP A 240 80.67 -4.90 23.05
C ASP A 240 80.74 -4.80 21.52
N GLU A 241 81.92 -5.04 20.96
CA GLU A 241 82.28 -4.92 19.55
C GLU A 241 82.13 -6.22 18.72
N GLN A 242 82.07 -6.04 17.39
CA GLN A 242 82.50 -7.01 16.37
C GLN A 242 81.67 -8.33 16.28
N THR A 243 81.73 -9.13 15.22
CA THR A 243 82.69 -9.19 14.10
C THR A 243 81.98 -9.43 12.76
N LYS A 244 82.62 -9.02 11.66
CA LYS A 244 82.27 -9.48 10.31
C LYS A 244 82.54 -10.99 10.14
N ASN A 245 81.94 -11.59 9.12
CA ASN A 245 82.77 -12.14 8.04
C ASN A 245 81.97 -12.28 6.74
N ASP A 246 82.53 -11.73 5.68
CA ASP A 246 82.04 -11.78 4.31
C ASP A 246 82.53 -13.06 3.60
N ASN A 247 81.82 -13.47 2.54
CA ASN A 247 82.34 -14.02 1.27
C ASN A 247 81.12 -14.50 0.45
N ASP A 248 80.67 -13.87 -0.63
CA ASP A 248 81.33 -13.46 -1.90
C ASP A 248 81.42 -14.55 -2.97
N THR A 249 81.51 -14.10 -4.23
CA THR A 249 81.65 -14.82 -5.52
C THR A 249 80.30 -15.11 -6.22
N GLU A 250 79.68 -14.15 -6.92
CA GLU A 250 79.98 -13.67 -8.30
C GLU A 250 79.34 -14.55 -9.42
N MET A 251 79.00 -14.10 -10.65
CA MET A 251 78.75 -12.77 -11.27
C MET A 251 78.08 -13.00 -12.66
N GLY A 252 77.60 -11.94 -13.34
CA GLY A 252 77.09 -11.98 -14.72
C GLY A 252 75.67 -11.42 -14.84
N ASP A 253 75.46 -10.09 -14.84
CA ASP A 253 75.69 -9.15 -15.96
C ASP A 253 74.63 -9.33 -17.09
N SER A 254 73.89 -8.31 -17.54
CA SER A 254 74.28 -6.90 -17.74
C SER A 254 73.25 -5.84 -17.31
N LYS A 255 73.69 -4.58 -17.20
CA LYS A 255 72.86 -3.37 -16.99
C LYS A 255 72.25 -2.83 -18.29
N ASP A 256 71.19 -2.03 -18.15
CA ASP A 256 71.21 -0.58 -18.50
C ASP A 256 70.11 0.18 -17.71
N GLU A 257 70.19 1.51 -17.64
CA GLU A 257 69.62 2.31 -16.53
C GLU A 257 68.49 3.30 -16.90
N GLU A 258 67.64 3.58 -15.91
CA GLU A 258 66.82 4.78 -15.64
C GLU A 258 66.05 5.51 -16.77
N ASN A 259 64.72 5.66 -16.58
CA ASN A 259 64.16 6.95 -16.13
C ASN A 259 62.70 6.84 -15.62
N GLU A 260 62.18 7.92 -15.04
CA GLU A 260 60.96 7.96 -14.21
C GLU A 260 59.62 8.11 -14.98
N ASP A 261 58.53 7.79 -14.26
CA ASP A 261 57.35 8.67 -14.01
C ASP A 261 55.93 8.18 -14.43
N LYS A 262 54.93 8.61 -13.64
CA LYS A 262 53.45 8.63 -13.82
C LYS A 262 52.60 7.35 -13.65
N GLU A 263 51.85 7.39 -12.53
CA GLU A 263 50.38 7.24 -12.39
C GLU A 263 49.58 6.08 -13.04
N ARG A 264 48.83 5.40 -12.15
CA ARG A 264 47.41 4.97 -12.26
C ARG A 264 46.89 4.43 -13.62
N ASP A 265 46.63 3.11 -13.67
CA ASP A 265 45.25 2.61 -13.74
C ASP A 265 45.18 1.07 -13.58
N ASN A 266 45.01 0.58 -12.34
CA ASN A 266 44.76 -0.84 -12.09
C ASN A 266 43.26 -1.15 -12.14
N LYS A 267 42.73 -1.18 -13.37
CA LYS A 267 41.38 -1.62 -13.69
C LYS A 267 41.20 -3.11 -13.33
N VAL A 268 40.71 -3.40 -12.13
CA VAL A 268 40.24 -4.75 -11.77
C VAL A 268 38.87 -4.97 -12.41
N ASP A 269 38.74 -6.03 -13.22
CA ASP A 269 37.53 -6.31 -13.99
C ASP A 269 36.36 -6.81 -13.12
N ALA A 270 35.64 -5.85 -12.52
CA ALA A 270 34.29 -6.04 -11.98
C ALA A 270 33.29 -6.32 -13.11
N LYS A 271 33.36 -7.53 -13.69
CA LYS A 271 32.43 -7.99 -14.73
C LYS A 271 31.01 -8.02 -14.17
N PRO A 272 30.06 -7.22 -14.68
CA PRO A 272 28.68 -7.24 -14.19
C PRO A 272 28.05 -8.61 -14.50
N THR A 273 27.42 -9.22 -13.51
CA THR A 273 26.56 -10.40 -13.71
C THR A 273 25.43 -10.04 -14.68
N SER A 274 25.13 -10.92 -15.63
CA SER A 274 24.10 -10.67 -16.65
C SER A 274 22.72 -10.48 -16.02
N ARG A 275 21.92 -9.55 -16.56
CA ARG A 275 20.53 -9.27 -16.17
C ARG A 275 19.54 -10.40 -16.54
N SER A 276 20.03 -11.62 -16.76
CA SER A 276 19.28 -12.80 -17.20
C SER A 276 18.89 -13.73 -16.05
N ASP A 277 19.66 -13.74 -14.97
CA ASP A 277 19.65 -14.81 -13.95
C ASP A 277 19.11 -14.34 -12.59
N THR A 278 18.47 -13.16 -12.56
CA THR A 278 17.82 -12.59 -11.36
C THR A 278 16.31 -12.83 -11.42
N ALA A 279 15.71 -13.13 -10.26
CA ALA A 279 14.26 -13.17 -10.11
C ALA A 279 13.56 -11.81 -10.35
N GLU A 280 14.28 -10.69 -10.28
CA GLU A 280 13.77 -9.37 -10.67
C GLU A 280 13.70 -9.23 -12.20
N LYS A 281 12.49 -9.39 -12.76
CA LYS A 281 12.24 -9.36 -14.21
C LYS A 281 11.55 -8.04 -14.59
N PRO A 282 12.01 -7.29 -15.61
CA PRO A 282 11.33 -6.08 -16.08
C PRO A 282 9.93 -6.41 -16.63
N HIS A 283 8.99 -5.47 -16.54
CA HIS A 283 7.63 -5.64 -17.06
C HIS A 283 7.30 -4.54 -18.07
N GLU A 284 6.86 -4.94 -19.27
CA GLU A 284 6.70 -4.02 -20.41
C GLU A 284 5.52 -3.04 -20.27
N ASP A 285 4.59 -3.27 -19.32
CA ASP A 285 3.44 -2.40 -19.02
C ASP A 285 3.59 -1.66 -17.67
N PRO A 286 3.95 -0.36 -17.64
CA PRO A 286 4.15 0.43 -16.42
C PRO A 286 2.84 1.00 -15.84
N ASP A 287 1.83 0.14 -15.64
CA ASP A 287 0.50 0.52 -15.13
C ASP A 287 0.47 0.84 -13.61
N VAL A 288 1.65 0.85 -12.98
CA VAL A 288 1.90 1.13 -11.55
C VAL A 288 1.40 2.52 -11.16
N PRO A 289 0.61 2.67 -10.07
CA PRO A 289 0.16 3.95 -9.51
C PRO A 289 1.22 5.05 -9.46
N SER A 290 0.80 6.31 -9.58
CA SER A 290 1.65 7.45 -9.19
C SER A 290 1.70 7.66 -7.67
N SER A 291 0.77 7.07 -6.91
CA SER A 291 0.83 7.04 -5.43
C SER A 291 1.92 6.14 -4.86
N ILE A 292 2.36 5.09 -5.57
CA ILE A 292 3.52 4.28 -5.17
C ILE A 292 4.80 5.08 -5.48
N LEU A 293 5.67 5.26 -4.49
CA LEU A 293 6.99 5.87 -4.65
C LEU A 293 8.04 4.78 -4.96
N GLU A 294 7.99 3.68 -4.21
CA GLU A 294 8.93 2.56 -4.28
C GLU A 294 8.22 1.24 -3.92
N LYS A 295 8.77 0.10 -4.36
CA LYS A 295 8.35 -1.25 -3.96
C LYS A 295 9.59 -2.14 -3.78
N GLY A 296 9.49 -3.21 -3.00
CA GLY A 296 10.64 -4.09 -2.75
C GLY A 296 10.37 -5.23 -1.78
N LEU A 297 11.45 -5.83 -1.26
CA LEU A 297 11.42 -6.84 -0.20
C LEU A 297 11.86 -6.25 1.15
N ILE A 298 11.25 -6.74 2.24
CA ILE A 298 11.51 -6.34 3.61
C ILE A 298 11.82 -7.57 4.47
N TYR A 299 13.05 -7.62 4.99
CA TYR A 299 13.50 -8.69 5.89
C TYR A 299 13.56 -8.14 7.32
N PHE A 300 12.82 -8.72 8.25
CA PHE A 300 12.84 -8.37 9.67
C PHE A 300 13.86 -9.24 10.40
N PHE A 301 14.74 -8.61 11.17
CA PHE A 301 15.78 -9.26 11.95
C PHE A 301 15.74 -8.80 13.41
N ILE A 302 16.19 -9.67 14.30
CA ILE A 302 16.45 -9.36 15.70
C ILE A 302 17.90 -9.67 16.04
N ARG A 303 18.44 -9.00 17.04
CA ARG A 303 19.71 -9.39 17.67
C ARG A 303 19.48 -9.51 19.18
N ALA A 304 19.82 -10.68 19.73
CA ALA A 304 19.78 -10.92 21.16
C ALA A 304 20.81 -10.04 21.91
N ARG A 305 20.74 -10.03 23.23
CA ARG A 305 21.70 -9.32 24.09
C ARG A 305 23.09 -9.94 23.98
N VAL A 306 24.07 -9.13 24.36
CA VAL A 306 25.44 -9.57 24.62
C VAL A 306 25.41 -10.80 25.54
N ASN A 307 26.15 -11.85 25.15
CA ASN A 307 26.22 -13.14 25.85
C ASN A 307 24.86 -13.87 26.01
N ILE A 308 23.90 -13.65 25.09
CA ILE A 308 22.73 -14.50 24.88
C ILE A 308 22.75 -14.97 23.43
N ASP A 309 22.96 -16.27 23.20
CA ASP A 309 23.08 -16.82 21.85
C ASP A 309 21.70 -17.06 21.19
N GLU A 310 20.75 -17.63 21.94
CA GLU A 310 19.35 -17.81 21.56
C GLU A 310 18.46 -17.13 22.62
N PRO A 311 17.55 -16.20 22.26
CA PRO A 311 16.73 -15.47 23.23
C PRO A 311 15.46 -16.24 23.62
N GLU A 312 15.16 -16.41 24.91
CA GLU A 312 13.99 -17.17 25.40
C GLU A 312 12.72 -16.30 25.56
N GLN A 313 12.81 -14.99 25.30
CA GLN A 313 11.73 -14.02 25.45
C GLN A 313 12.04 -12.71 24.74
N VAL A 314 11.02 -11.88 24.48
CA VAL A 314 11.18 -10.50 23.96
C VAL A 314 12.20 -9.70 24.76
N ASN A 315 12.31 -9.95 26.07
CA ASN A 315 13.21 -9.16 26.91
C ASN A 315 14.69 -9.36 26.61
N ASP A 316 15.07 -10.53 26.11
CA ASP A 316 16.44 -10.91 25.78
C ASP A 316 16.89 -10.31 24.45
N ILE A 317 15.96 -9.77 23.67
CA ILE A 317 16.24 -8.98 22.47
C ILE A 317 16.86 -7.64 22.87
N ALA A 318 17.96 -7.28 22.19
CA ALA A 318 18.61 -5.98 22.36
C ALA A 318 17.93 -4.91 21.49
N ARG A 319 17.81 -5.18 20.19
CA ARG A 319 17.27 -4.29 19.15
C ARG A 319 16.66 -5.10 18.01
N SER A 320 15.62 -4.54 17.38
CA SER A 320 15.09 -5.01 16.09
C SER A 320 15.75 -4.25 14.94
N TYR A 321 15.83 -4.89 13.78
CA TYR A 321 16.33 -4.32 12.53
C TYR A 321 15.40 -4.72 11.38
N PHE A 322 15.40 -3.96 10.31
CA PHE A 322 14.82 -4.42 9.05
C PHE A 322 15.65 -3.96 7.86
N ILE A 323 15.82 -4.85 6.88
CA ILE A 323 16.51 -4.58 5.63
C ILE A 323 15.44 -4.27 4.59
N LEU A 324 15.48 -3.08 3.99
CA LEU A 324 14.69 -2.76 2.79
C LEU A 324 15.54 -2.99 1.55
N ARG A 325 14.99 -3.73 0.59
CA ARG A 325 15.60 -4.02 -0.71
C ARG A 325 14.69 -3.48 -1.82
N PRO A 326 14.95 -2.28 -2.33
CA PRO A 326 14.16 -1.70 -3.43
C PRO A 326 14.27 -2.55 -4.70
N LEU A 327 13.17 -2.68 -5.43
CA LEU A 327 13.11 -3.23 -6.77
C LEU A 327 12.81 -2.11 -7.78
N ALA A 328 13.18 -2.30 -9.05
CA ALA A 328 12.82 -1.37 -10.10
C ALA A 328 11.29 -1.18 -10.17
N ARG A 329 10.85 0.04 -10.48
CA ARG A 329 9.46 0.48 -10.34
C ARG A 329 8.48 -0.40 -11.14
N ASP A 330 8.90 -0.85 -12.31
CA ASP A 330 8.21 -1.75 -13.24
C ASP A 330 8.42 -3.24 -12.95
N ALA A 331 9.48 -3.63 -12.23
CA ALA A 331 9.87 -5.04 -12.08
C ALA A 331 8.80 -5.94 -11.45
N ARG A 332 8.86 -7.22 -11.79
CA ARG A 332 8.07 -8.31 -11.20
C ARG A 332 9.00 -9.38 -10.67
N LEU A 333 8.51 -10.10 -9.66
CA LEU A 333 9.18 -11.27 -9.14
C LEU A 333 8.88 -12.47 -10.03
N GLY A 334 9.90 -13.28 -10.28
CA GLY A 334 9.79 -14.62 -10.82
C GLY A 334 10.68 -15.59 -10.04
N GLU A 335 10.84 -16.79 -10.57
CA GLU A 335 11.66 -17.85 -9.95
C GLU A 335 13.12 -17.43 -9.75
N GLY A 336 13.70 -17.86 -8.61
CA GLY A 336 15.14 -17.76 -8.29
C GLY A 336 15.50 -16.74 -7.20
N PRO A 337 16.80 -16.63 -6.87
CA PRO A 337 17.29 -15.56 -6.01
C PRO A 337 17.29 -14.25 -6.80
N ILE A 338 17.06 -13.12 -6.12
CA ILE A 338 17.19 -11.81 -6.76
C ILE A 338 18.68 -11.40 -6.75
N GLY A 339 19.11 -10.65 -7.77
CA GLY A 339 20.47 -10.14 -7.90
C GLY A 339 20.91 -9.24 -6.74
N ASP A 340 22.22 -9.12 -6.53
CA ASP A 340 22.75 -8.08 -5.64
C ASP A 340 22.87 -6.81 -6.49
N ALA A 341 22.03 -5.83 -6.18
CA ALA A 341 21.97 -4.55 -6.89
C ALA A 341 22.73 -3.42 -6.17
N GLY A 342 23.36 -3.70 -5.00
CA GLY A 342 24.05 -2.68 -4.21
C GLY A 342 23.12 -1.55 -3.72
N ASN A 343 21.83 -1.84 -3.53
CA ASN A 343 20.80 -0.84 -3.21
C ASN A 343 20.10 -1.12 -1.86
N SER A 344 20.57 -2.09 -1.08
CA SER A 344 19.93 -2.48 0.17
C SER A 344 20.12 -1.41 1.26
N ARG A 345 19.13 -1.25 2.13
CA ARG A 345 19.14 -0.28 3.24
C ARG A 345 18.93 -1.01 4.56
N LEU A 346 19.88 -0.90 5.48
CA LEU A 346 19.76 -1.46 6.84
C LEU A 346 19.18 -0.41 7.77
N LEU A 347 18.01 -0.71 8.34
CA LEU A 347 17.28 0.18 9.24
C LEU A 347 17.31 -0.38 10.67
N ALA A 348 17.98 0.34 11.56
CA ALA A 348 18.09 -0.02 12.98
C ALA A 348 16.95 0.62 13.78
N LEU A 349 16.23 -0.20 14.56
CA LEU A 349 15.20 0.24 15.51
C LEU A 349 15.72 0.02 16.95
N PRO A 350 16.02 1.10 17.72
CA PRO A 350 16.44 1.00 19.12
C PRO A 350 15.31 0.59 20.11
N LYS A 351 14.41 -0.28 19.67
CA LYS A 351 13.33 -0.91 20.44
C LYS A 351 13.31 -2.41 20.15
N LYS A 352 12.72 -3.18 21.06
CA LYS A 352 12.55 -4.63 20.93
C LYS A 352 11.32 -5.02 20.09
N VAL A 353 10.41 -4.07 19.84
CA VAL A 353 9.11 -4.28 19.21
C VAL A 353 8.78 -3.15 18.23
N LEU A 354 7.98 -3.46 17.21
CA LEU A 354 7.48 -2.54 16.19
C LEU A 354 6.32 -1.67 16.73
N PRO A 355 6.08 -0.47 16.18
CA PRO A 355 4.99 0.39 16.63
C PRO A 355 3.63 -0.14 16.15
N GLN A 356 2.80 -0.60 17.06
CA GLN A 356 1.55 -1.31 16.74
C GLN A 356 0.36 -0.37 16.41
N SER A 357 0.37 0.86 16.92
CA SER A 357 -0.72 1.85 16.82
C SER A 357 -0.21 3.28 16.56
N GLY A 358 -1.12 4.20 16.20
CA GLY A 358 -0.76 5.62 15.94
C GLY A 358 -0.33 6.43 17.17
N LYS A 359 -0.33 5.84 18.35
CA LYS A 359 0.30 6.40 19.56
C LYS A 359 1.79 6.07 19.62
N ASP A 360 2.18 4.95 19.01
CA ASP A 360 3.52 4.40 19.03
C ASP A 360 4.33 5.05 17.91
N ARG A 361 5.36 5.80 18.31
CA ARG A 361 6.17 6.64 17.43
C ARG A 361 7.64 6.44 17.78
N PHE A 362 8.32 5.58 17.03
CA PHE A 362 9.70 5.18 17.31
C PHE A 362 10.64 5.79 16.28
N MET A 363 11.82 6.23 16.72
CA MET A 363 12.88 6.62 15.79
C MET A 363 13.59 5.38 15.27
N VAL A 364 13.70 5.31 13.95
CA VAL A 364 14.49 4.36 13.17
C VAL A 364 15.64 5.12 12.52
N PHE A 365 16.78 4.46 12.39
CA PHE A 365 18.02 5.04 11.90
C PHE A 365 18.52 4.25 10.68
N VAL A 366 18.91 4.95 9.62
CA VAL A 366 19.61 4.32 8.50
C VAL A 366 21.04 4.05 8.92
N GLU A 367 21.37 2.78 9.17
CA GLU A 367 22.71 2.33 9.55
C GLU A 367 23.58 2.11 8.31
N LYS A 368 22.98 1.59 7.23
CA LYS A 368 23.60 1.46 5.90
C LYS A 368 22.61 1.82 4.80
N SER A 369 23.10 2.46 3.75
CA SER A 369 22.34 2.85 2.55
C SER A 369 23.14 2.48 1.31
N GLY A 370 22.55 1.78 0.35
CA GLY A 370 23.29 1.28 -0.82
C GLY A 370 24.23 0.11 -0.49
N ALA A 371 23.89 -0.70 0.52
CA ALA A 371 24.68 -1.83 0.94
C ALA A 371 24.63 -2.97 -0.09
N SER A 372 25.78 -3.61 -0.30
CA SER A 372 25.88 -4.90 -0.98
C SER A 372 25.55 -6.06 -0.04
N PHE A 373 25.26 -7.23 -0.58
CA PHE A 373 25.03 -8.44 0.21
C PHE A 373 26.29 -8.92 0.92
N LYS A 374 27.47 -8.72 0.30
CA LYS A 374 28.74 -8.97 0.96
C LYS A 374 28.88 -8.10 2.22
N GLU A 375 28.62 -6.80 2.11
CA GLU A 375 28.69 -5.87 3.23
C GLU A 375 27.67 -6.23 4.32
N LEU A 376 26.41 -6.51 3.96
CA LEU A 376 25.40 -6.94 4.94
C LEU A 376 25.81 -8.25 5.66
N LYS A 377 26.42 -9.21 4.96
CA LYS A 377 26.95 -10.43 5.59
C LYS A 377 28.05 -10.10 6.60
N GLU A 378 29.04 -9.29 6.20
CA GLU A 378 30.24 -8.99 6.97
C GLU A 378 30.02 -7.99 8.13
N THR A 379 29.10 -7.02 8.00
CA THR A 379 28.88 -6.00 9.05
C THR A 379 27.63 -6.21 9.91
N PHE A 380 26.64 -6.98 9.44
CA PHE A 380 25.34 -7.09 10.12
C PHE A 380 24.90 -8.53 10.43
N LEU A 381 24.94 -9.45 9.46
CA LEU A 381 24.48 -10.82 9.72
C LEU A 381 25.41 -11.56 10.69
N GLN A 382 26.73 -11.37 10.55
CA GLN A 382 27.73 -11.94 11.45
C GLN A 382 27.67 -11.35 12.87
N GLY A 383 27.96 -12.19 13.85
CA GLY A 383 28.25 -11.78 15.22
C GLY A 383 29.64 -11.14 15.34
N ALA A 384 29.90 -10.47 16.46
CA ALA A 384 31.15 -9.75 16.68
C ALA A 384 31.70 -9.95 18.10
N GLU A 385 32.93 -10.46 18.20
CA GLU A 385 33.66 -10.57 19.47
C GLU A 385 34.27 -9.22 19.87
N ASN A 386 34.00 -8.78 21.09
CA ASN A 386 34.51 -7.52 21.62
C ASN A 386 35.27 -7.77 22.92
N VAL A 387 36.59 -7.56 22.93
CA VAL A 387 37.38 -7.61 24.17
C VAL A 387 37.05 -6.39 25.03
N THR A 388 36.38 -6.62 26.16
CA THR A 388 36.03 -5.60 27.15
C THR A 388 37.10 -5.48 28.23
N LYS A 389 37.25 -4.28 28.82
CA LYS A 389 38.22 -4.03 29.90
C LYS A 389 37.79 -4.59 31.26
N THR A 390 36.57 -5.11 31.38
CA THR A 390 35.91 -5.37 32.68
C THR A 390 35.26 -6.75 32.81
N GLN A 391 34.93 -7.42 31.70
CA GLN A 391 34.30 -8.76 31.71
C GLN A 391 34.98 -9.77 30.76
N GLY A 392 36.12 -9.41 30.15
CA GLY A 392 36.80 -10.25 29.16
C GLY A 392 36.15 -10.15 27.78
N THR A 393 36.18 -11.23 26.99
CA THR A 393 35.53 -11.28 25.67
C THR A 393 34.01 -11.29 25.81
N SER A 394 33.37 -10.33 25.16
CA SER A 394 31.93 -10.13 25.08
C SER A 394 31.47 -10.50 23.67
N THR A 395 30.61 -11.51 23.52
CA THR A 395 30.07 -11.90 22.22
C THR A 395 28.82 -11.08 21.89
N THR A 396 28.82 -10.46 20.71
CA THR A 396 27.60 -9.93 20.09
C THR A 396 27.05 -11.01 19.17
N PRO A 397 25.85 -11.55 19.41
CA PRO A 397 25.33 -12.66 18.62
C PRO A 397 25.05 -12.25 17.15
N PRO A 398 25.01 -13.21 16.21
CA PRO A 398 24.56 -12.99 14.84
C PRO A 398 23.15 -12.38 14.76
N ALA A 399 22.77 -11.87 13.59
CA ALA A 399 21.40 -11.41 13.36
C ALA A 399 20.47 -12.60 13.05
N THR A 400 19.46 -12.81 13.89
CA THR A 400 18.45 -13.86 13.73
C THR A 400 17.29 -13.32 12.87
N PRO A 401 16.93 -13.99 11.75
CA PRO A 401 15.77 -13.60 10.96
C PRO A 401 14.48 -13.88 11.74
N ALA A 402 13.55 -12.93 11.68
CA ALA A 402 12.25 -12.99 12.36
C ALA A 402 11.06 -13.00 11.40
N ALA A 403 11.16 -12.35 10.23
CA ALA A 403 10.17 -12.47 9.15
C ALA A 403 10.76 -11.96 7.82
N GLU A 404 10.09 -12.28 6.71
CA GLU A 404 10.37 -11.77 5.37
C GLU A 404 9.04 -11.47 4.65
N GLY A 405 9.08 -10.61 3.64
CA GLY A 405 7.87 -10.12 2.99
C GLY A 405 8.10 -9.05 1.93
N VAL A 406 7.01 -8.66 1.28
CA VAL A 406 6.99 -7.60 0.26
C VAL A 406 6.57 -6.26 0.87
N TYR A 407 7.09 -5.14 0.35
CA TYR A 407 6.68 -3.80 0.75
C TYR A 407 6.42 -2.84 -0.43
N VAL A 408 5.60 -1.82 -0.16
CA VAL A 408 5.48 -0.59 -0.96
C VAL A 408 5.62 0.63 -0.07
N ILE A 409 6.36 1.64 -0.54
CA ILE A 409 6.27 3.00 0.00
C ILE A 409 5.29 3.78 -0.87
N THR A 410 4.21 4.28 -0.27
CA THR A 410 3.17 5.08 -0.93
C THR A 410 3.10 6.49 -0.36
N THR A 411 2.42 7.39 -1.08
CA THR A 411 2.05 8.70 -0.58
C THR A 411 0.56 8.99 -0.74
N THR A 412 -0.03 9.59 0.29
CA THR A 412 -1.37 10.20 0.27
C THR A 412 -1.32 11.69 -0.12
N GLY A 413 -0.14 12.21 -0.47
CA GLY A 413 0.14 13.62 -0.76
C GLY A 413 0.32 14.49 0.49
N ARG A 414 -0.27 14.12 1.63
CA ARG A 414 0.08 14.69 2.96
C ARG A 414 1.13 13.83 3.66
N ASP A 415 0.93 12.53 3.67
CA ASP A 415 1.70 11.57 4.46
C ASP A 415 2.34 10.53 3.53
N SER A 416 3.43 9.92 3.98
CA SER A 416 4.06 8.78 3.32
C SER A 416 3.88 7.54 4.19
N HIS A 417 3.52 6.41 3.59
CA HIS A 417 3.31 5.16 4.31
C HIS A 417 4.25 4.08 3.77
N LEU A 418 4.77 3.21 4.62
CA LEU A 418 5.31 1.92 4.22
C LEU A 418 4.26 0.87 4.57
N ALA A 419 3.72 0.19 3.56
CA ALA A 419 2.84 -0.97 3.73
C ALA A 419 3.59 -2.24 3.36
N TYR A 420 3.36 -3.32 4.10
CA TYR A 420 4.00 -4.61 3.89
C TYR A 420 3.02 -5.78 4.03
N MET A 421 3.38 -6.90 3.41
CA MET A 421 2.76 -8.21 3.60
C MET A 421 3.85 -9.24 3.88
N ILE A 422 3.66 -10.07 4.91
CA ILE A 422 4.61 -11.11 5.30
C ILE A 422 4.40 -12.35 4.43
N THR A 423 5.49 -12.91 3.93
CA THR A 423 5.52 -14.12 3.08
C THR A 423 6.16 -15.29 3.80
N LEU A 424 7.13 -15.04 4.69
CA LEU A 424 7.72 -16.03 5.61
C LEU A 424 7.80 -15.47 7.05
N PRO A 425 7.43 -16.24 8.10
CA PRO A 425 6.80 -17.57 8.02
C PRO A 425 5.36 -17.45 7.48
N GLY A 426 4.89 -18.49 6.78
CA GLY A 426 3.56 -18.51 6.16
C GLY A 426 2.38 -18.46 7.14
N GLU A 427 2.61 -18.78 8.42
CA GLU A 427 1.74 -18.45 9.54
C GLU A 427 2.58 -17.77 10.62
N LEU A 428 2.09 -16.67 11.22
CA LEU A 428 2.85 -15.97 12.26
C LEU A 428 2.95 -16.83 13.53
N GLY A 429 4.17 -17.04 14.02
CA GLY A 429 4.46 -17.71 15.29
C GLY A 429 4.22 -16.83 16.52
N GLU A 430 4.85 -17.16 17.63
CA GLU A 430 4.84 -16.38 18.87
C GLU A 430 5.71 -15.13 18.71
N VAL A 431 6.97 -15.32 18.30
CA VAL A 431 7.98 -14.26 18.17
C VAL A 431 7.50 -13.12 17.26
N GLN A 432 6.85 -13.42 16.13
CA GLN A 432 6.32 -12.41 15.22
C GLN A 432 5.25 -11.53 15.90
N LYS A 433 4.33 -12.14 16.66
CA LYS A 433 3.24 -11.42 17.34
C LYS A 433 3.79 -10.54 18.46
N ASP A 434 4.72 -11.08 19.23
CA ASP A 434 5.37 -10.41 20.35
C ASP A 434 6.29 -9.26 19.92
N LEU A 435 6.96 -9.39 18.76
CA LEU A 435 7.64 -8.29 18.07
C LEU A 435 6.69 -7.23 17.50
N GLY A 436 5.38 -7.50 17.42
CA GLY A 436 4.39 -6.61 16.81
C GLY A 436 4.37 -6.64 15.27
N VAL A 437 4.94 -7.68 14.65
CA VAL A 437 4.77 -7.97 13.21
C VAL A 437 3.32 -8.40 12.97
N LYS A 438 2.76 -7.99 11.83
CA LYS A 438 1.39 -8.32 11.39
C LYS A 438 1.46 -8.97 10.01
N GLU A 439 0.55 -9.88 9.68
CA GLU A 439 0.46 -10.52 8.35
C GLU A 439 0.43 -9.48 7.23
N GLN A 440 -0.38 -8.43 7.44
CA GLN A 440 -0.43 -7.23 6.62
C GLN A 440 -0.41 -6.02 7.55
N GLY A 441 0.53 -5.10 7.34
CA GLY A 441 0.76 -3.97 8.23
C GLY A 441 1.23 -2.73 7.49
N SER A 442 1.09 -1.57 8.13
CA SER A 442 1.71 -0.35 7.63
C SER A 442 2.17 0.59 8.73
N PHE A 443 3.05 1.52 8.35
CA PHE A 443 3.58 2.57 9.19
C PHE A 443 3.55 3.90 8.44
N ILE A 444 3.22 4.99 9.12
CA ILE A 444 3.46 6.34 8.57
C ILE A 444 4.93 6.69 8.79
N LEU A 445 5.59 7.15 7.73
CA LEU A 445 7.01 7.49 7.68
C LEU A 445 7.20 9.01 7.65
N SER A 446 7.96 9.55 8.61
CA SER A 446 8.38 10.95 8.57
C SER A 446 9.87 11.13 8.79
N THR A 447 10.53 11.83 7.86
CA THR A 447 11.97 12.14 7.95
C THR A 447 12.19 13.35 8.85
N LYS A 448 13.15 13.26 9.75
CA LYS A 448 13.58 14.34 10.65
C LYS A 448 14.56 15.28 9.94
N ASN A 449 14.37 16.58 10.09
CA ASN A 449 15.35 17.59 9.65
C ASN A 449 16.60 17.57 10.56
N PRO A 450 17.83 17.41 10.04
CA PRO A 450 19.06 17.42 10.86
C PRO A 450 19.39 18.78 11.47
N GLU A 451 19.02 19.89 10.83
CA GLU A 451 19.25 21.25 11.35
C GLU A 451 18.33 21.61 12.53
N GLN A 452 17.29 20.82 12.77
CA GLN A 452 16.26 21.12 13.77
C GLN A 452 16.55 20.39 15.08
N PRO A 453 16.66 21.10 16.22
CA PRO A 453 17.30 20.58 17.43
C PRO A 453 16.65 19.32 17.98
N SER A 454 17.49 18.36 18.39
CA SER A 454 17.10 17.23 19.24
C SER A 454 17.05 17.65 20.72
N PRO A 455 16.22 17.02 21.56
CA PRO A 455 16.51 16.91 22.99
C PRO A 455 17.93 16.36 23.20
N ALA A 456 18.72 16.95 24.12
CA ALA A 456 20.17 16.69 24.24
C ALA A 456 20.53 15.19 24.25
N ASN A 457 19.84 14.38 25.05
CA ASN A 457 20.07 12.94 25.18
C ASN A 457 19.63 12.09 23.96
N THR A 458 19.26 12.74 22.84
CA THR A 458 18.76 12.12 21.60
C THR A 458 19.39 12.72 20.33
N GLN A 459 20.52 13.42 20.48
CA GLN A 459 21.32 13.89 19.36
C GLN A 459 22.34 12.82 18.99
N LEU A 460 22.49 12.52 17.70
CA LEU A 460 23.56 11.66 17.21
C LEU A 460 24.89 12.41 17.23
N PRO A 461 26.04 11.70 17.29
CA PRO A 461 27.36 12.31 17.08
C PRO A 461 27.48 12.96 15.69
N GLU A 462 26.87 12.35 14.68
CA GLU A 462 26.83 12.82 13.30
C GLU A 462 25.40 12.70 12.72
N GLY A 463 24.99 13.65 11.88
CA GLY A 463 23.70 13.63 11.18
C GLY A 463 23.79 13.01 9.78
N PRO A 464 22.66 12.83 9.09
CA PRO A 464 22.67 12.52 7.67
C PRO A 464 23.25 13.68 6.85
N GLY A 465 24.20 13.36 5.96
CA GLY A 465 24.75 14.29 4.97
C GLY A 465 23.80 14.54 3.79
N PHE A 466 22.54 14.92 4.05
CA PHE A 466 21.53 15.16 3.02
C PHE A 466 21.99 16.18 1.97
N SER A 467 21.62 15.97 0.70
CA SER A 467 21.86 16.95 -0.35
C SER A 467 21.04 18.22 -0.15
N LYS A 468 21.45 19.31 -0.80
CA LYS A 468 20.80 20.63 -0.68
C LYS A 468 19.34 20.58 -1.10
N GLU A 469 19.00 19.78 -2.10
CA GLU A 469 17.64 19.63 -2.61
C GLU A 469 16.70 19.00 -1.58
N ILE A 470 17.20 18.05 -0.77
CA ILE A 470 16.46 17.45 0.35
C ILE A 470 16.39 18.46 1.52
N GLN A 471 17.47 19.19 1.78
CA GLN A 471 17.50 20.16 2.87
C GLN A 471 16.56 21.37 2.62
N ASP A 472 16.53 21.87 1.38
CA ASP A 472 15.63 22.93 0.93
C ASP A 472 14.16 22.46 0.95
N GLU A 473 13.88 21.18 0.68
CA GLU A 473 12.52 20.63 0.76
C GLU A 473 11.93 20.73 2.18
N PHE A 474 12.76 20.66 3.23
CA PHE A 474 12.25 20.85 4.59
C PHE A 474 11.64 22.24 4.80
N GLN A 475 12.09 23.28 4.08
CA GLN A 475 11.59 24.66 4.25
C GLN A 475 11.59 25.12 5.73
N GLY A 476 12.62 24.74 6.49
CA GLY A 476 12.73 24.99 7.94
C GLY A 476 11.79 24.15 8.83
N ARG A 477 10.97 23.25 8.27
CA ARG A 477 10.14 22.31 9.04
C ARG A 477 11.02 21.27 9.72
N ARG A 478 10.56 20.78 10.89
CA ARG A 478 11.23 19.70 11.64
C ARG A 478 11.03 18.30 11.03
N TRP A 479 9.98 18.14 10.24
CA TRP A 479 9.50 16.86 9.75
C TRP A 479 9.01 17.00 8.30
N LEU A 480 9.35 16.02 7.46
CA LEU A 480 8.78 15.80 6.12
C LEU A 480 8.13 14.41 6.03
N PRO A 481 7.16 14.18 5.14
CA PRO A 481 6.81 12.83 4.71
C PRO A 481 8.02 12.17 4.05
N SER A 482 8.37 10.93 4.42
CA SER A 482 9.58 10.31 3.87
C SER A 482 9.44 9.98 2.38
N LYS A 483 10.51 10.20 1.62
CA LYS A 483 10.66 9.71 0.24
C LYS A 483 11.78 8.67 0.18
N PRO A 484 11.81 7.79 -0.84
CA PRO A 484 12.91 6.85 -1.09
C PRO A 484 14.31 7.47 -0.91
N ALA A 485 14.55 8.62 -1.55
CA ALA A 485 15.82 9.34 -1.49
C ALA A 485 16.26 9.76 -0.08
N HIS A 486 15.36 9.81 0.91
CA HIS A 486 15.73 10.16 2.29
C HIS A 486 16.36 8.96 3.04
N PHE A 487 16.18 7.74 2.54
CA PHE A 487 16.79 6.51 3.08
C PHE A 487 18.15 6.19 2.44
N ASP A 488 18.57 6.94 1.42
CA ASP A 488 19.82 6.73 0.69
C ASP A 488 21.03 7.44 1.33
N TYR A 489 20.90 7.83 2.61
CA TYR A 489 21.91 8.52 3.40
C TYR A 489 22.08 7.82 4.77
N PRO A 490 23.31 7.47 5.21
CA PRO A 490 23.55 6.98 6.56
C PRO A 490 23.18 8.02 7.63
N ASN A 491 22.97 7.58 8.87
CA ASN A 491 22.52 8.39 10.01
C ASN A 491 21.14 9.07 9.84
N ALA A 492 20.44 8.85 8.72
CA ALA A 492 19.14 9.44 8.47
C ALA A 492 18.09 8.96 9.49
N GLN A 493 17.36 9.92 10.04
CA GLN A 493 16.46 9.74 11.18
C GLN A 493 15.01 9.72 10.70
N ILE A 494 14.39 8.54 10.73
CA ILE A 494 13.02 8.31 10.27
C ILE A 494 12.13 8.01 11.48
N LEU A 495 11.08 8.79 11.68
CA LEU A 495 10.03 8.49 12.63
C LEU A 495 9.07 7.48 12.01
N LEU A 496 9.01 6.30 12.63
CA LEU A 496 8.10 5.20 12.29
C LEU A 496 6.89 5.27 13.22
N ILE A 497 5.70 5.48 12.66
CA ILE A 497 4.43 5.62 13.40
C ILE A 497 3.52 4.45 13.05
N GLY A 498 2.98 3.74 14.04
CA GLY A 498 2.12 2.56 13.80
C GLY A 498 0.78 2.88 13.15
N GLU A 499 0.33 2.08 12.19
CA GLU A 499 -1.05 2.15 11.66
C GLU A 499 -1.94 1.09 12.32
N SER A 500 -3.08 1.50 12.87
CA SER A 500 -4.08 0.60 13.45
C SER A 500 -5.14 0.11 12.45
N SER A 501 -5.19 0.70 11.25
CA SER A 501 -6.10 0.33 10.15
C SER A 501 -5.44 -0.59 9.12
N GLY A 502 -4.55 -1.49 9.56
CA GLY A 502 -3.82 -2.41 8.69
C GLY A 502 -3.05 -1.68 7.59
N ILE A 503 -3.38 -1.96 6.34
CA ILE A 503 -2.84 -1.29 5.14
C ILE A 503 -3.80 -0.28 4.50
N ASP A 504 -5.07 -0.22 4.91
CA ASP A 504 -6.18 0.36 4.12
C ASP A 504 -5.94 1.79 3.62
N LYS A 505 -5.35 2.65 4.46
CA LYS A 505 -5.01 4.04 4.09
C LYS A 505 -3.76 4.13 3.22
N ALA A 506 -2.75 3.32 3.54
CA ALA A 506 -1.50 3.28 2.80
C ALA A 506 -1.71 2.84 1.35
N VAL A 507 -2.70 1.97 1.09
CA VAL A 507 -3.06 1.51 -0.26
C VAL A 507 -4.25 2.24 -0.90
N GLU A 508 -4.72 3.37 -0.33
CA GLU A 508 -5.90 4.09 -0.83
C GLU A 508 -5.68 4.57 -2.29
N PRO A 509 -6.49 4.13 -3.27
CA PRO A 509 -6.25 4.46 -4.68
C PRO A 509 -6.56 5.94 -4.99
N GLN A 510 -5.54 6.74 -5.35
CA GLN A 510 -5.74 8.15 -5.66
C GLN A 510 -6.64 8.38 -6.89
N GLN A 511 -7.52 9.39 -6.83
CA GLN A 511 -8.44 9.74 -7.93
C GLN A 511 -7.76 9.99 -9.28
N LYS A 512 -6.49 10.44 -9.28
CA LYS A 512 -5.70 10.66 -10.50
C LYS A 512 -5.36 9.33 -11.19
N ASP A 513 -4.93 8.33 -10.42
CA ASP A 513 -4.59 7.00 -10.94
C ASP A 513 -5.86 6.24 -11.37
N GLN A 514 -6.96 6.35 -10.61
CA GLN A 514 -8.27 5.82 -11.00
C GLN A 514 -8.74 6.37 -12.36
N LYS A 515 -8.62 7.69 -12.59
CA LYS A 515 -9.00 8.34 -13.86
C LYS A 515 -8.13 7.90 -15.04
N ASN A 516 -6.87 7.55 -14.77
CA ASN A 516 -5.92 7.07 -15.77
C ASN A 516 -6.04 5.55 -16.03
N GLY A 517 -6.94 4.85 -15.32
CA GLY A 517 -7.19 3.41 -15.51
C GLY A 517 -6.13 2.48 -14.90
N LYS A 518 -5.23 3.02 -14.07
CA LYS A 518 -4.10 2.30 -13.46
C LYS A 518 -4.54 1.19 -12.51
N GLU A 519 -3.57 0.33 -12.18
CA GLU A 519 -3.72 -0.69 -11.13
C GLU A 519 -4.02 -0.06 -9.76
N GLU A 520 -4.63 -0.80 -8.84
CA GLU A 520 -4.87 -0.31 -7.47
C GLU A 520 -3.67 -0.67 -6.58
N PRO A 521 -3.21 0.18 -5.63
CA PRO A 521 -2.03 -0.16 -4.81
C PRO A 521 -2.20 -1.45 -3.98
N GLU A 522 -3.43 -1.81 -3.58
CA GLU A 522 -3.76 -3.11 -2.97
C GLU A 522 -3.56 -4.28 -3.95
N GLU A 523 -3.76 -4.08 -5.25
CA GLU A 523 -3.50 -5.09 -6.29
C GLU A 523 -1.99 -5.21 -6.57
N VAL A 524 -1.24 -4.10 -6.67
CA VAL A 524 0.22 -4.14 -6.88
C VAL A 524 0.96 -4.84 -5.74
N LEU A 525 0.57 -4.59 -4.48
CA LEU A 525 1.22 -5.23 -3.32
C LEU A 525 0.95 -6.74 -3.27
N LYS A 526 -0.18 -7.21 -3.84
CA LYS A 526 -0.54 -8.64 -3.92
C LYS A 526 0.08 -9.34 -5.13
N ASP A 527 0.12 -8.69 -6.30
CA ASP A 527 0.89 -9.16 -7.46
C ASP A 527 2.39 -9.32 -7.14
N LEU A 528 2.90 -8.65 -6.07
CA LEU A 528 4.21 -8.92 -5.48
C LEU A 528 4.20 -10.09 -4.47
N GLU A 529 3.26 -10.11 -3.52
CA GLU A 529 3.11 -11.17 -2.51
C GLU A 529 3.00 -12.56 -3.15
N ASP A 530 2.04 -12.76 -4.07
CA ASP A 530 1.84 -14.02 -4.80
C ASP A 530 3.15 -14.49 -5.48
N GLY A 531 3.86 -13.55 -6.11
CA GLY A 531 5.11 -13.82 -6.83
C GLY A 531 6.30 -14.11 -5.93
N ASP A 532 6.35 -13.52 -4.73
CA ASP A 532 7.40 -13.79 -3.74
C ASP A 532 7.16 -15.11 -3.00
N VAL A 533 5.91 -15.39 -2.61
CA VAL A 533 5.49 -16.62 -1.95
C VAL A 533 5.80 -17.84 -2.84
N ASP A 534 5.57 -17.77 -4.15
CA ASP A 534 5.97 -18.85 -5.07
C ASP A 534 7.50 -18.91 -5.30
N ARG A 535 8.20 -17.77 -5.30
CA ARG A 535 9.66 -17.70 -5.41
C ARG A 535 10.37 -18.34 -4.20
N MET A 536 9.92 -18.05 -2.99
CA MET A 536 10.53 -18.57 -1.76
C MET A 536 10.34 -20.09 -1.60
N LYS A 537 9.18 -20.65 -1.98
CA LYS A 537 8.95 -22.12 -2.05
C LYS A 537 9.94 -22.87 -2.95
N HIS A 538 10.58 -22.17 -3.89
CA HIS A 538 11.54 -22.76 -4.83
C HIS A 538 13.00 -22.42 -4.51
N LEU A 539 13.26 -21.63 -3.46
CA LEU A 539 14.61 -21.23 -3.06
C LEU A 539 15.27 -22.19 -2.06
N GLY A 540 14.55 -22.61 -1.01
CA GLY A 540 15.07 -23.46 0.07
C GLY A 540 14.13 -24.60 0.45
N GLY A 541 14.67 -25.62 1.13
CA GLY A 541 13.88 -26.66 1.80
C GLY A 541 13.34 -26.24 3.17
N SER A 542 13.72 -25.05 3.65
CA SER A 542 13.14 -24.38 4.82
C SER A 542 13.15 -22.86 4.65
N ASP A 543 12.26 -22.17 5.35
CA ASP A 543 12.09 -20.71 5.30
C ASP A 543 13.40 -19.97 5.57
N SER A 544 14.17 -20.42 6.57
CA SER A 544 15.51 -19.89 6.90
C SER A 544 16.47 -19.98 5.71
N GLU A 545 16.46 -21.12 5.03
CA GLU A 545 17.32 -21.40 3.89
C GLU A 545 16.95 -20.53 2.68
N ALA A 546 15.65 -20.30 2.47
CA ALA A 546 15.16 -19.40 1.42
C ALA A 546 15.60 -17.95 1.66
N ILE A 547 15.40 -17.44 2.89
CA ILE A 547 15.81 -16.08 3.29
C ILE A 547 17.32 -15.87 3.11
N PHE A 548 18.16 -16.77 3.64
CA PHE A 548 19.61 -16.60 3.52
C PHE A 548 20.11 -16.76 2.08
N LYS A 549 19.58 -17.70 1.29
CA LYS A 549 19.92 -17.83 -0.13
C LYS A 549 19.59 -16.58 -0.93
N ASP A 550 18.45 -15.94 -0.67
CA ASP A 550 18.07 -14.70 -1.34
C ASP A 550 18.96 -13.51 -0.96
N LEU A 551 19.51 -13.51 0.26
CA LEU A 551 20.57 -12.59 0.72
C LEU A 551 22.00 -13.04 0.34
N LYS A 552 22.14 -14.13 -0.44
CA LYS A 552 23.41 -14.80 -0.80
C LYS A 552 24.30 -15.19 0.39
N ALA A 553 23.68 -15.44 1.54
CA ALA A 553 24.26 -16.05 2.72
C ALA A 553 24.10 -17.59 2.69
N SER A 554 24.94 -18.30 3.45
CA SER A 554 24.72 -19.73 3.74
C SER A 554 23.84 -19.83 4.98
N ALA A 555 22.82 -20.67 4.96
CA ALA A 555 21.95 -20.87 6.12
C ALA A 555 22.62 -21.67 7.25
N ASP A 556 23.69 -22.41 6.92
CA ASP A 556 24.50 -23.14 7.91
C ASP A 556 25.44 -22.21 8.72
N ASP A 557 25.65 -20.96 8.24
CA ASP A 557 26.50 -19.96 8.90
C ASP A 557 25.73 -19.16 9.99
N PHE A 558 24.40 -19.27 10.07
CA PHE A 558 23.54 -18.30 10.77
C PHE A 558 22.34 -18.91 11.53
N PRO A 559 21.76 -18.20 12.52
CA PRO A 559 20.56 -18.63 13.24
C PRO A 559 19.35 -18.79 12.31
N LYS A 560 18.49 -19.76 12.61
CA LYS A 560 17.28 -20.07 11.83
C LYS A 560 16.19 -19.01 12.00
N LEU A 561 15.20 -19.00 11.09
CA LEU A 561 13.98 -18.20 11.21
C LEU A 561 13.26 -18.55 12.51
N MET A 562 13.15 -17.56 13.39
CA MET A 562 12.71 -17.77 14.76
C MET A 562 11.20 -17.51 14.89
N THR A 563 10.40 -18.56 15.05
CA THR A 563 8.93 -18.48 15.14
C THR A 563 8.38 -18.72 16.54
N THR A 564 9.09 -19.48 17.38
CA THR A 564 8.87 -19.54 18.83
C THR A 564 10.12 -19.04 19.55
N PHE A 565 9.96 -18.73 20.84
CA PHE A 565 11.07 -18.78 21.78
C PHE A 565 11.44 -20.25 22.10
#